data_AF-A0A1T4WQF0-F1
#
_entry.id   AF-A0A1T4WQF0-F1
#
_cell.length_a   1.000
_cell.length_b   1.000
_cell.length_c   1.000
_cell.angle_alpha   90.00
_cell.angle_beta   90.00
_cell.angle_gamma   90.00
#
_symmetry.space_group_name_H-M   'P 1'
#
loop_
_entity.id
_entity.type
_entity.pdbx_description
1 polymer ?
#
loop_
_entity_poly.entity_id
_entity_poly.type
_entity_poly.pdbx_seq_one_letter_code
_entity_poly.pdbx_strand_id
1 'polypeptide(L)'
;MSPTLKDRMSTTPSRSLLIDLLHGALGFALVSLAAFSVWAFGAGYFRNVGGELGMYAAIAAVFLGLSGLVLGPLAGGAKRFYRAFLPAFLIYAVVWCIAWFGLRGRLGEWVGAAAGCVAFTWICMKILGSTRGWLGAALGLFVLHTAGYFAGDSAMYDYWVPLAKDVDLGKTEKAQALMMGKLSWGLCYGLGFGAGIGWVFHRARVGA
;
A
#
# COMPACT_ATOMS: atom_id res chain seq x y z
N MET A 1 46.07 -5.03 21.57
CA MET A 1 45.67 -5.03 20.15
C MET A 1 44.70 -3.88 19.96
N SER A 2 45.13 -2.77 19.33
CA SER A 2 44.26 -1.62 19.10
C SER A 2 43.25 -1.93 17.99
N PRO A 3 41.96 -1.56 18.13
CA PRO A 3 40.97 -1.74 17.09
C PRO A 3 41.43 -1.02 15.81
N THR A 4 41.33 -1.68 14.66
CA THR A 4 41.76 -1.08 13.39
C THR A 4 40.78 0.02 12.98
N LEU A 5 41.24 1.05 12.26
CA LEU A 5 40.39 2.14 11.74
C LEU A 5 39.18 1.63 10.91
N LYS A 6 39.29 0.42 10.33
CA LYS A 6 38.21 -0.28 9.64
C LYS A 6 37.03 -0.65 10.56
N ASP A 7 37.30 -0.94 11.84
CA ASP A 7 36.27 -1.30 12.83
C ASP A 7 35.46 -0.08 13.30
N ARG A 8 35.98 1.14 13.15
CA ARG A 8 35.28 2.39 13.52
C ARG A 8 34.40 2.95 12.41
N MET A 9 34.54 2.47 11.18
CA MET A 9 33.90 3.08 10.00
C MET A 9 32.61 2.40 9.54
N SER A 10 32.16 1.30 10.16
CA SER A 10 31.02 0.51 9.66
C SER A 10 29.71 0.65 10.45
N THR A 11 29.62 1.55 11.43
CA THR A 11 28.37 1.78 12.17
C THR A 11 27.62 2.99 11.61
N THR A 12 27.23 2.95 10.34
CA THR A 12 26.17 3.86 9.88
C THR A 12 24.93 3.55 10.71
N PRO A 13 24.39 4.50 11.50
CA PRO A 13 23.24 4.22 12.35
C PRO A 13 22.12 3.64 11.50
N SER A 14 21.59 2.48 11.90
CA SER A 14 20.45 1.90 11.20
C SER A 14 19.28 2.89 11.32
N ARG A 15 18.68 3.24 10.18
CA ARG A 15 17.51 4.14 10.16
C ARG A 15 16.45 3.58 11.11
N SER A 16 15.94 4.44 11.99
CA SER A 16 15.02 4.01 13.04
C SER A 16 13.69 3.52 12.46
N LEU A 17 13.01 2.65 13.20
CA LEU A 17 11.73 2.08 12.79
C LEU A 17 10.68 3.17 12.49
N LEU A 18 10.58 4.16 13.38
CA LEU A 18 9.60 5.25 13.22
C LEU A 18 9.79 5.99 11.90
N ILE A 19 11.04 6.25 11.49
CA ILE A 19 11.30 6.95 10.24
C ILE A 19 10.90 6.09 9.04
N ASP A 20 11.15 4.77 9.06
CA ASP A 20 10.70 3.90 7.96
C ASP A 20 9.17 3.76 7.91
N LEU A 21 8.49 3.68 9.07
CA LEU A 21 7.03 3.66 9.15
C LEU A 21 6.44 4.94 8.56
N LEU A 22 6.93 6.11 8.99
CA LEU A 22 6.44 7.40 8.50
C LEU A 22 6.75 7.58 7.01
N HIS A 23 7.95 7.20 6.57
CA HIS A 23 8.32 7.29 5.17
C HIS A 23 7.49 6.37 4.29
N GLY A 24 7.24 5.14 4.73
CA GLY A 24 6.32 4.22 4.07
C GLY A 24 4.90 4.76 4.01
N ALA A 25 4.36 5.21 5.15
CA ALA A 25 2.99 5.72 5.27
C ALA A 25 2.76 6.94 4.39
N LEU A 26 3.58 7.99 4.55
CA LEU A 26 3.43 9.24 3.80
C LEU A 26 3.75 9.04 2.32
N GLY A 27 4.81 8.28 2.02
CA GLY A 27 5.21 8.02 0.65
C GLY A 27 4.16 7.25 -0.13
N PHE A 28 3.63 6.17 0.46
CA PHE A 28 2.60 5.37 -0.20
C PHE A 28 1.22 6.05 -0.15
N ALA A 29 0.92 6.90 0.82
CA ALA A 29 -0.25 7.77 0.81
C ALA A 29 -0.25 8.72 -0.39
N LEU A 30 0.89 9.33 -0.73
CA LEU A 30 1.03 10.16 -1.92
C LEU A 30 0.81 9.36 -3.21
N VAL A 31 1.42 8.17 -3.31
CA VAL A 31 1.22 7.26 -4.45
C VAL A 31 -0.24 6.83 -4.57
N SER A 32 -0.87 6.47 -3.45
CA SER A 32 -2.25 6.02 -3.40
C SER A 32 -3.22 7.15 -3.73
N LEU A 33 -2.99 8.38 -3.26
CA LEU A 33 -3.77 9.54 -3.69
C LEU A 33 -3.66 9.78 -5.20
N ALA A 34 -2.46 9.69 -5.76
CA ALA A 34 -2.27 9.79 -7.21
C ALA A 34 -3.02 8.67 -7.96
N ALA A 35 -2.97 7.44 -7.47
CA ALA A 35 -3.67 6.31 -8.07
C ALA A 35 -5.20 6.47 -7.97
N PHE A 36 -5.72 6.82 -6.79
CA PHE A 36 -7.15 7.03 -6.57
C PHE A 36 -7.67 8.30 -7.25
N SER A 37 -6.81 9.28 -7.58
CA SER A 37 -7.20 10.41 -8.43
C SER A 37 -7.65 9.95 -9.83
N VAL A 38 -7.08 8.87 -10.36
CA VAL A 38 -7.52 8.27 -11.63
C VAL A 38 -8.97 7.80 -11.52
N TRP A 39 -9.37 7.22 -10.39
CA TRP A 39 -10.76 6.85 -10.15
C TRP A 39 -11.66 8.05 -9.83
N ALA A 40 -11.14 9.02 -9.07
CA ALA A 40 -11.88 10.20 -8.64
C ALA A 40 -12.30 11.05 -9.85
N PHE A 41 -11.35 11.35 -10.74
CA PHE A 41 -11.54 12.25 -11.87
C PHE A 41 -11.74 11.51 -13.20
N GLY A 42 -11.11 10.35 -13.37
CA GLY A 42 -11.08 9.61 -14.64
C GLY A 42 -12.24 8.63 -14.85
N ALA A 43 -13.05 8.33 -13.83
CA ALA A 43 -14.12 7.33 -13.97
C ALA A 43 -15.08 7.61 -15.14
N GLY A 44 -15.37 8.88 -15.42
CA GLY A 44 -16.22 9.26 -16.58
C GLY A 44 -15.56 8.97 -17.92
N TYR A 45 -14.25 9.23 -18.05
CA TYR A 45 -13.46 8.95 -19.25
C TYR A 45 -13.38 7.45 -19.53
N PHE A 46 -13.04 6.65 -18.52
CA PHE A 46 -12.87 5.21 -18.66
C PHE A 46 -14.18 4.47 -19.00
N ARG A 47 -15.36 5.03 -18.67
CA ARG A 47 -16.64 4.45 -19.14
C ARG A 47 -16.70 4.32 -20.67
N ASN A 48 -16.07 5.24 -21.39
CA ASN A 48 -16.06 5.26 -22.86
C ASN A 48 -14.79 4.62 -23.44
N VAL A 49 -13.74 4.42 -22.63
CA VAL A 49 -12.43 3.93 -23.09
C VAL A 49 -11.95 2.82 -22.16
N GLY A 50 -12.04 1.57 -22.60
CA GLY A 50 -11.52 0.41 -21.85
C GLY A 50 -12.34 -0.02 -20.62
N GLY A 51 -13.36 0.74 -20.24
CA GLY A 51 -14.26 0.41 -19.14
C GLY A 51 -13.56 0.36 -17.78
N GLU A 52 -14.15 -0.40 -16.88
CA GLU A 52 -13.61 -0.61 -15.53
C GLU A 52 -12.23 -1.28 -15.55
N LEU A 53 -11.99 -2.21 -16.49
CA LEU A 53 -10.69 -2.83 -16.67
C LEU A 53 -9.60 -1.81 -17.02
N GLY A 54 -9.89 -0.90 -17.95
CA GLY A 54 -8.96 0.18 -18.33
C GLY A 54 -8.62 1.09 -17.15
N MET A 55 -9.62 1.41 -16.32
CA MET A 55 -9.42 2.21 -15.12
C MET A 55 -8.53 1.50 -14.10
N TYR A 56 -8.79 0.23 -13.81
CA TYR A 56 -7.94 -0.54 -12.88
C TYR A 56 -6.52 -0.74 -13.40
N ALA A 57 -6.34 -0.93 -14.71
CA ALA A 57 -5.03 -0.99 -15.32
C ALA A 57 -4.25 0.33 -15.17
N ALA A 58 -4.92 1.47 -15.35
CA ALA A 58 -4.31 2.79 -15.14
C ALA A 58 -3.95 3.03 -13.67
N ILE A 59 -4.83 2.69 -12.73
CA ILE A 59 -4.57 2.74 -11.28
C ILE A 59 -3.36 1.87 -10.92
N ALA A 60 -3.31 0.64 -11.42
CA ALA A 60 -2.20 -0.28 -11.21
C ALA A 60 -0.89 0.29 -11.78
N ALA A 61 -0.92 0.89 -12.98
CA ALA A 61 0.25 1.53 -13.57
C ALA A 61 0.79 2.67 -12.68
N VAL A 62 -0.08 3.48 -12.07
CA VAL A 62 0.33 4.53 -11.13
C VAL A 62 0.96 3.94 -9.88
N PHE A 63 0.33 2.93 -9.26
CA PHE A 63 0.90 2.24 -8.09
C PHE A 63 2.29 1.67 -8.42
N LEU A 64 2.40 0.89 -9.49
CA LEU A 64 3.65 0.23 -9.87
C LEU A 64 4.72 1.23 -10.31
N GLY A 65 4.35 2.30 -11.01
CA GLY A 65 5.29 3.28 -11.56
C GLY A 65 5.82 4.29 -10.55
N LEU A 66 4.99 4.72 -9.58
CA LEU A 66 5.39 5.74 -8.61
C LEU A 66 5.93 5.15 -7.30
N SER A 67 5.56 3.92 -6.93
CA SER A 67 5.96 3.34 -5.64
C SER A 67 7.47 3.28 -5.47
N GLY A 68 8.24 2.82 -6.46
CA GLY A 68 9.70 2.74 -6.30
C GLY A 68 10.43 4.07 -6.42
N LEU A 69 9.81 5.09 -7.03
CA LEU A 69 10.34 6.46 -7.03
C LEU A 69 10.26 7.06 -5.62
N VAL A 70 9.13 6.91 -4.95
CA VAL A 70 8.89 7.49 -3.63
C VAL A 70 9.49 6.62 -2.52
N LEU A 71 9.28 5.31 -2.58
CA LEU A 71 9.66 4.37 -1.52
C LEU A 71 11.03 3.72 -1.73
N GLY A 72 11.72 4.00 -2.85
CA GLY A 72 13.06 3.51 -3.15
C GLY A 72 14.05 3.54 -1.96
N PRO A 73 14.13 4.64 -1.19
CA PRO A 73 15.04 4.72 -0.05
C PRO A 73 14.78 3.69 1.06
N LEU A 74 13.57 3.13 1.19
CA LEU A 74 13.31 2.06 2.18
C LEU A 74 14.14 0.80 1.90
N ALA A 75 14.45 0.54 0.63
CA ALA A 75 15.25 -0.61 0.20
C ALA A 75 16.73 -0.27 -0.05
N GLY A 76 17.13 1.00 0.15
CA GLY A 76 18.45 1.51 -0.25
C GLY A 76 18.56 1.84 -1.74
N GLY A 77 17.43 2.03 -2.45
CA GLY A 77 17.39 2.48 -3.84
C GLY A 77 16.21 1.92 -4.63
N ALA A 78 15.76 2.67 -5.65
CA ALA A 78 14.59 2.33 -6.46
C ALA A 78 14.70 0.95 -7.15
N LYS A 79 15.88 0.59 -7.69
CA LYS A 79 16.11 -0.72 -8.31
C LYS A 79 15.89 -1.87 -7.34
N ARG A 80 16.44 -1.77 -6.12
CA ARG A 80 16.29 -2.81 -5.08
C ARG A 80 14.86 -2.86 -4.57
N PHE A 81 14.20 -1.71 -4.44
CA PHE A 81 12.78 -1.64 -4.12
C PHE A 81 11.93 -2.36 -5.16
N TYR A 82 12.06 -2.03 -6.44
CA TYR A 82 11.25 -2.66 -7.50
C TYR A 82 11.47 -4.17 -7.63
N ARG A 83 12.71 -4.63 -7.45
CA ARG A 83 13.00 -6.07 -7.42
C ARG A 83 12.22 -6.80 -6.33
N ALA A 84 12.02 -6.19 -5.17
CA ALA A 84 11.25 -6.78 -4.07
C ALA A 84 9.75 -6.55 -4.23
N PHE A 85 9.35 -5.30 -4.46
CA PHE A 85 7.97 -4.84 -4.44
C PHE A 85 7.14 -5.36 -5.61
N LEU A 86 7.64 -5.30 -6.86
CA LEU A 86 6.84 -5.69 -8.03
C LEU A 86 6.36 -7.15 -7.96
N PRO A 87 7.23 -8.17 -7.79
CA PRO A 87 6.75 -9.54 -7.69
C PRO A 87 5.88 -9.75 -6.45
N ALA A 88 6.21 -9.12 -5.31
CA ALA A 88 5.42 -9.24 -4.09
C ALA A 88 4.00 -8.68 -4.27
N PHE A 89 3.87 -7.50 -4.88
CA PHE A 89 2.61 -6.82 -5.12
C PHE A 89 1.75 -7.55 -6.16
N LEU A 90 2.36 -8.06 -7.24
CA LEU A 90 1.64 -8.86 -8.24
C LEU A 90 1.08 -10.14 -7.65
N ILE A 91 1.87 -10.88 -6.86
CA ILE A 91 1.40 -12.08 -6.17
C ILE A 91 0.31 -11.73 -5.15
N TYR A 92 0.50 -10.65 -4.37
CA TYR A 92 -0.52 -10.12 -3.48
C TYR A 92 -1.84 -9.85 -4.22
N ALA A 93 -1.78 -9.16 -5.37
CA ALA A 93 -2.96 -8.80 -6.15
C ALA A 93 -3.69 -10.04 -6.69
N VAL A 94 -2.94 -11.04 -7.17
CA VAL A 94 -3.53 -12.32 -7.61
C VAL A 94 -4.22 -13.04 -6.45
N VAL A 95 -3.56 -13.13 -5.29
CA VAL A 95 -4.14 -13.76 -4.09
C VAL A 95 -5.39 -13.02 -3.64
N TRP A 96 -5.34 -11.68 -3.63
CA TRP A 96 -6.49 -10.84 -3.31
C TRP A 96 -7.66 -11.09 -4.26
N CYS A 97 -7.42 -11.06 -5.56
CA CYS A 97 -8.46 -11.31 -6.56
C CYS A 97 -9.08 -12.71 -6.42
N ILE A 98 -8.26 -13.75 -6.25
CA ILE A 98 -8.76 -15.12 -6.04
C ILE A 98 -9.65 -15.19 -4.79
N ALA A 99 -9.21 -14.60 -3.69
CA ALA A 99 -9.99 -14.59 -2.44
C ALA A 99 -11.29 -13.78 -2.59
N TRP A 100 -11.22 -12.59 -3.20
CA TRP A 100 -12.35 -11.69 -3.39
C TRP A 100 -13.43 -12.27 -4.30
N PHE A 101 -13.03 -12.89 -5.41
CA PHE A 101 -13.99 -13.50 -6.35
C PHE A 101 -14.41 -14.91 -5.92
N GLY A 102 -13.53 -15.66 -5.24
CA GLY A 102 -13.79 -17.04 -4.83
C GLY A 102 -14.59 -17.16 -3.53
N LEU A 103 -14.48 -16.18 -2.62
CA LEU A 103 -15.15 -16.16 -1.32
C LEU A 103 -16.10 -14.97 -1.24
N ARG A 104 -17.29 -15.16 -0.68
CA ARG A 104 -18.30 -14.09 -0.63
C ARG A 104 -18.13 -13.19 0.59
N GLY A 105 -18.29 -11.88 0.37
CA GLY A 105 -18.36 -10.87 1.42
C GLY A 105 -17.07 -10.73 2.23
N ARG A 106 -17.22 -10.35 3.52
CA ARG A 106 -16.09 -10.08 4.42
C ARG A 106 -15.10 -11.24 4.54
N LEU A 107 -15.53 -12.49 4.34
CA LEU A 107 -14.59 -13.62 4.39
C LEU A 107 -13.51 -13.52 3.31
N GLY A 108 -13.88 -13.12 2.08
CA GLY A 108 -12.93 -12.91 0.99
C GLY A 108 -11.94 -11.79 1.28
N GLU A 109 -12.41 -10.69 1.87
CA GLU A 109 -11.58 -9.58 2.33
C GLU A 109 -10.54 -10.03 3.36
N TRP A 110 -10.96 -10.72 4.42
CA TRP A 110 -10.08 -11.16 5.49
C TRP A 110 -9.04 -12.18 5.00
N VAL A 111 -9.49 -13.18 4.23
CA VAL A 111 -8.60 -14.21 3.67
C VAL A 111 -7.63 -13.61 2.66
N GLY A 112 -8.12 -12.75 1.76
CA GLY A 112 -7.30 -12.06 0.77
C GLY A 112 -6.26 -11.15 1.41
N ALA A 113 -6.65 -10.37 2.42
CA ALA A 113 -5.74 -9.51 3.17
C ALA A 113 -4.66 -10.33 3.89
N ALA A 114 -5.05 -11.37 4.63
CA ALA A 114 -4.12 -12.18 5.42
C ALA A 114 -3.13 -12.95 4.52
N ALA A 115 -3.65 -13.72 3.56
CA ALA A 115 -2.84 -14.52 2.64
C ALA A 115 -1.97 -13.63 1.74
N GLY A 116 -2.51 -12.51 1.27
CA GLY A 116 -1.77 -11.52 0.50
C GLY A 116 -0.62 -10.93 1.30
N CYS A 117 -0.85 -10.48 2.55
CA CYS A 117 0.20 -9.90 3.39
C CYS A 117 1.31 -10.91 3.72
N VAL A 118 0.95 -12.17 3.94
CA VAL A 118 1.91 -13.29 4.12
C VAL A 118 2.79 -13.45 2.89
N ALA A 119 2.18 -13.59 1.70
CA ALA A 119 2.92 -13.78 0.45
C ALA A 119 3.80 -12.56 0.12
N PHE A 120 3.24 -11.35 0.25
CA PHE A 120 3.94 -10.10 0.01
C PHE A 120 5.18 -9.97 0.89
N THR A 121 5.02 -10.20 2.19
CA THR A 121 6.10 -10.08 3.17
C THR A 121 7.20 -11.09 2.89
N TRP A 122 6.84 -12.35 2.69
CA TRP A 122 7.80 -13.41 2.40
C TRP A 122 8.66 -13.09 1.18
N ILE A 123 8.03 -12.68 0.07
CA ILE A 123 8.74 -12.33 -1.17
C ILE A 123 9.66 -11.13 -0.95
N CYS A 124 9.16 -10.05 -0.34
CA CYS A 124 9.97 -8.86 -0.07
C CYS A 124 11.19 -9.20 0.78
N MET A 125 10.98 -9.86 1.92
CA MET A 125 12.02 -10.22 2.87
C MET A 125 13.07 -11.16 2.24
N LYS A 126 12.62 -12.19 1.50
CA LYS A 126 13.51 -13.10 0.78
C LYS A 126 14.39 -12.37 -0.24
N ILE A 127 13.81 -11.46 -1.04
CA ILE A 127 14.57 -10.70 -2.06
C ILE A 127 15.51 -9.67 -1.42
N LEU A 128 15.12 -9.10 -0.28
CA LEU A 128 15.95 -8.14 0.43
C LEU A 128 17.09 -8.78 1.24
N GLY A 129 17.07 -10.10 1.41
CA GLY A 129 18.19 -10.88 1.96
C GLY A 129 18.02 -11.33 3.40
N SER A 130 16.83 -11.17 4.01
CA SER A 130 16.57 -11.67 5.36
C SER A 130 15.15 -12.19 5.49
N THR A 131 14.99 -13.45 5.91
CA THR A 131 13.70 -14.05 6.26
C THR A 131 13.50 -14.20 7.76
N ARG A 132 14.44 -13.70 8.58
CA ARG A 132 14.36 -13.86 10.04
C ARG A 132 13.18 -13.06 10.59
N GLY A 133 12.28 -13.76 11.31
CA GLY A 133 11.10 -13.13 11.90
C GLY A 133 10.05 -12.66 10.88
N TRP A 134 10.01 -13.29 9.70
CA TRP A 134 9.08 -12.91 8.62
C TRP A 134 7.60 -13.01 9.01
N LEU A 135 7.23 -13.96 9.87
CA LEU A 135 5.85 -14.08 10.36
C LEU A 135 5.43 -12.86 11.19
N GLY A 136 6.31 -12.37 12.07
CA GLY A 136 6.07 -11.13 12.80
C GLY A 136 6.03 -9.91 11.88
N ALA A 137 6.84 -9.92 10.82
CA ALA A 137 6.77 -8.89 9.78
C ALA A 137 5.41 -8.90 9.06
N ALA A 138 4.92 -10.09 8.70
CA ALA A 138 3.65 -10.28 8.00
C ALA A 138 2.46 -9.91 8.87
N LEU A 139 2.48 -10.25 10.17
CA LEU A 139 1.45 -9.83 11.11
C LEU A 139 1.39 -8.30 11.25
N GLY A 140 2.55 -7.64 11.35
CA GLY A 140 2.60 -6.18 11.39
C GLY A 140 2.10 -5.52 10.10
N LEU A 141 2.47 -6.06 8.93
CA LEU A 141 1.91 -5.63 7.65
C LEU A 141 0.39 -5.81 7.63
N PHE A 142 -0.11 -6.98 8.02
CA PHE A 142 -1.53 -7.28 8.03
C PHE A 142 -2.32 -6.33 8.91
N VAL A 143 -1.87 -6.06 10.15
CA VAL A 143 -2.54 -5.13 11.06
C VAL A 143 -2.60 -3.72 10.47
N LEU A 144 -1.47 -3.19 9.98
CA LEU A 144 -1.41 -1.84 9.43
C LEU A 144 -2.19 -1.70 8.12
N HIS A 145 -2.07 -2.67 7.23
CA HIS A 145 -2.86 -2.78 6.00
C HIS A 145 -4.36 -2.77 6.32
N THR A 146 -4.79 -3.65 7.22
CA THR A 146 -6.19 -3.84 7.58
C THR A 146 -6.78 -2.61 8.23
N ALA A 147 -6.02 -1.95 9.12
CA ALA A 147 -6.42 -0.68 9.72
C ALA A 147 -6.64 0.40 8.64
N GLY A 148 -5.71 0.56 7.69
CA GLY A 148 -5.87 1.51 6.59
C GLY A 148 -7.01 1.17 5.64
N TYR A 149 -7.19 -0.11 5.33
CA TYR A 149 -8.25 -0.61 4.46
C TYR A 149 -9.63 -0.31 5.05
N PHE A 150 -9.90 -0.70 6.31
CA PHE A 150 -11.19 -0.44 6.94
C PHE A 150 -11.40 1.04 7.28
N ALA A 151 -10.35 1.81 7.58
CA ALA A 151 -10.48 3.26 7.70
C ALA A 151 -10.92 3.89 6.37
N GLY A 152 -10.40 3.40 5.25
CA GLY A 152 -10.87 3.78 3.92
C GLY A 152 -12.33 3.38 3.67
N ASP A 153 -12.70 2.15 4.05
CA ASP A 153 -14.06 1.60 4.04
C ASP A 153 -15.05 2.54 4.71
N SER A 154 -14.79 2.85 5.96
CA SER A 154 -15.65 3.75 6.72
C SER A 154 -15.64 5.18 6.18
N ALA A 155 -14.49 5.72 5.78
CA ALA A 155 -14.44 7.06 5.19
C ALA A 155 -15.34 7.17 3.96
N MET A 156 -15.24 6.21 3.02
CA MET A 156 -16.03 6.25 1.80
C MET A 156 -17.51 5.89 2.03
N TYR A 157 -17.78 4.73 2.62
CA TYR A 157 -19.11 4.15 2.64
C TYR A 157 -19.95 4.54 3.85
N ASP A 158 -19.33 4.88 4.98
CA ASP A 158 -20.07 5.29 6.19
C ASP A 158 -20.19 6.82 6.28
N TYR A 159 -19.31 7.59 5.63
CA TYR A 159 -19.34 9.06 5.67
C TYR A 159 -19.66 9.71 4.31
N TRP A 160 -18.78 9.58 3.30
CA TRP A 160 -18.91 10.35 2.07
C TRP A 160 -20.09 9.92 1.18
N VAL A 161 -20.37 8.63 1.06
CA VAL A 161 -21.49 8.10 0.28
C VAL A 161 -22.85 8.48 0.89
N PRO A 162 -23.06 8.33 2.22
CA PRO A 162 -24.28 8.83 2.86
C PRO A 162 -24.47 10.33 2.68
N LEU A 163 -23.41 11.13 2.86
CA LEU A 163 -23.45 12.58 2.61
C LEU A 163 -23.86 12.87 1.16
N ALA A 164 -23.29 12.19 0.17
CA ALA A 164 -23.65 12.37 -1.24
C ALA A 164 -25.09 11.93 -1.58
N LYS A 165 -25.74 11.14 -0.72
CA LYS A 165 -27.15 10.73 -0.89
C LYS A 165 -28.13 11.67 -0.22
N ASP A 166 -27.65 12.67 0.52
CA ASP A 166 -28.49 13.67 1.16
C ASP A 166 -29.36 14.41 0.11
N VAL A 167 -30.63 14.59 0.46
CA VAL A 167 -31.65 15.17 -0.43
C VAL A 167 -31.41 16.66 -0.64
N ASP A 168 -30.77 17.33 0.31
CA ASP A 168 -30.53 18.78 0.27
C ASP A 168 -29.29 19.18 -0.54
N LEU A 169 -28.45 18.22 -0.94
CA LEU A 169 -27.28 18.50 -1.78
C LEU A 169 -27.64 18.59 -3.27
N GLY A 170 -27.13 19.65 -3.90
CA GLY A 170 -27.14 19.83 -5.35
C GLY A 170 -26.23 18.82 -6.07
N LYS A 171 -26.33 18.78 -7.41
CA LYS A 171 -25.59 17.81 -8.23
C LYS A 171 -24.07 17.97 -8.10
N THR A 172 -23.58 19.20 -7.97
CA THR A 172 -22.16 19.51 -7.89
C THR A 172 -21.58 19.05 -6.55
N GLU A 173 -22.30 19.32 -5.47
CA GLU A 173 -21.96 18.95 -4.10
C GLU A 173 -21.92 17.43 -3.96
N LYS A 174 -22.88 16.72 -4.56
CA LYS A 174 -22.90 15.25 -4.61
C LYS A 174 -21.68 14.69 -5.33
N ALA A 175 -21.32 15.27 -6.48
CA ALA A 175 -20.12 14.85 -7.22
C ALA A 175 -18.84 15.10 -6.42
N GLN A 176 -18.73 16.25 -5.74
CA GLN A 176 -17.61 16.57 -4.86
C GLN A 176 -17.51 15.61 -3.67
N ALA A 177 -18.62 15.27 -3.01
CA ALA A 177 -18.64 14.32 -1.90
C ALA A 177 -18.14 12.93 -2.34
N LEU A 178 -18.60 12.42 -3.49
CA LEU A 178 -18.13 11.13 -4.03
C LEU A 178 -16.66 11.17 -4.44
N MET A 179 -16.19 12.29 -4.98
CA MET A 179 -14.78 12.50 -5.29
C MET A 179 -13.92 12.47 -4.02
N MET A 180 -14.34 13.19 -2.98
CA MET A 180 -13.67 13.18 -1.68
C MET A 180 -13.66 11.78 -1.05
N GLY A 181 -14.74 11.00 -1.20
CA GLY A 181 -14.81 9.61 -0.76
C GLY A 181 -13.73 8.72 -1.37
N LYS A 182 -13.53 8.81 -2.69
CA LYS A 182 -12.49 8.04 -3.38
C LYS A 182 -11.08 8.47 -2.96
N LEU A 183 -10.85 9.78 -2.81
CA LEU A 183 -9.55 10.30 -2.37
C LEU A 183 -9.26 9.94 -0.91
N SER A 184 -10.25 10.00 -0.02
CA SER A 184 -10.09 9.58 1.39
C SER A 184 -9.83 8.09 1.51
N TRP A 185 -10.44 7.26 0.65
CA TRP A 185 -10.09 5.84 0.57
C TRP A 185 -8.61 5.67 0.24
N GLY A 186 -8.15 6.33 -0.83
CA GLY A 186 -6.75 6.29 -1.25
C GLY A 186 -5.80 6.74 -0.14
N LEU A 187 -6.14 7.81 0.58
CA LEU A 187 -5.35 8.30 1.71
C LEU A 187 -5.25 7.28 2.84
N CYS A 188 -6.39 6.76 3.33
CA CYS A 188 -6.41 5.83 4.46
C CYS A 188 -5.70 4.52 4.13
N TYR A 189 -6.02 3.94 2.97
CA TYR A 189 -5.35 2.74 2.47
C TYR A 189 -3.84 2.98 2.33
N GLY A 190 -3.47 4.12 1.74
CA GLY A 190 -2.09 4.48 1.49
C GLY A 190 -1.26 4.63 2.77
N LEU A 191 -1.82 5.27 3.80
CA LEU A 191 -1.19 5.40 5.11
C LEU A 191 -0.97 4.04 5.78
N GLY A 192 -2.00 3.20 5.83
CA GLY A 192 -1.92 1.90 6.50
C GLY A 192 -1.00 0.92 5.78
N PHE A 193 -1.24 0.68 4.49
CA PHE A 193 -0.40 -0.24 3.72
C PHE A 193 1.03 0.29 3.57
N GLY A 194 1.20 1.60 3.38
CA GLY A 194 2.51 2.26 3.37
C GLY A 194 3.29 2.07 4.65
N ALA A 195 2.68 2.27 5.82
CA ALA A 195 3.31 2.00 7.11
C ALA A 195 3.74 0.53 7.20
N GLY A 196 2.89 -0.39 6.73
CA GLY A 196 3.21 -1.82 6.64
C GLY A 196 4.41 -2.13 5.74
N ILE A 197 4.54 -1.48 4.58
CA ILE A 197 5.71 -1.61 3.72
C ILE A 197 6.97 -1.12 4.45
N GLY A 198 6.89 0.04 5.12
CA GLY A 198 7.96 0.57 5.96
C GLY A 198 8.41 -0.42 7.03
N TRP A 199 7.46 -1.05 7.73
CA TRP A 199 7.68 -2.10 8.71
C TRP A 199 8.41 -3.31 8.11
N VAL A 200 7.92 -3.87 7.00
CA VAL A 200 8.52 -5.04 6.35
C VAL A 200 9.96 -4.76 5.90
N PHE A 201 10.20 -3.60 5.29
CA PHE A 201 11.53 -3.23 4.77
C PHE A 201 12.51 -2.93 5.90
N HIS A 202 12.04 -2.31 7.00
CA HIS A 202 12.83 -2.16 8.22
C HIS A 202 13.26 -3.52 8.79
N ARG A 203 12.32 -4.46 8.93
CA ARG A 203 12.59 -5.81 9.45
C ARG A 203 13.56 -6.58 8.56
N ALA A 204 13.40 -6.49 7.24
CA ALA A 204 14.30 -7.10 6.28
C ALA A 204 15.74 -6.55 6.38
N ARG A 205 15.90 -5.28 6.77
CA ARG A 205 17.21 -4.63 6.91
C ARG A 205 17.88 -4.93 8.25
N VAL A 206 17.14 -4.90 9.35
CA VAL A 206 17.69 -5.14 10.71
C VAL A 206 17.88 -6.63 10.99
N GLY A 207 17.13 -7.50 10.32
CA GLY A 207 17.31 -8.94 10.42
C GLY A 207 18.35 -9.53 9.47
N ALA A 208 18.99 -8.70 8.62
CA ALA A 208 20.05 -9.11 7.69
C ALA A 208 21.42 -9.15 8.37
#